data_AF-A0A3M0G243-F1
#
_entry.id   AF-A0A3M0G243-F1
#
_cell.length_a   1.000
_cell.length_b   1.000
_cell.length_c   1.000
_cell.angle_alpha   90.00
_cell.angle_beta   90.00
_cell.angle_gamma   90.00
#
_symmetry.space_group_name_H-M   'P 1'
#
loop_
_entity.id
_entity.type
_entity.pdbx_description
1 polymer ?
#
loop_
_entity_poly.entity_id
_entity_poly.type
_entity_poly.pdbx_seq_one_letter_code
_entity_poly.pdbx_strand_id
1 'polypeptide(L)'
;MAACGDANDSGPGDDAVQAISCEYPADGNPAKAVDPPSTTDVKNAGAASATIHLTAGDIEIALDRATTPCTVNSFESLAQQGYFDDTACHRLVDQGIFVLQCGDPSGTGMGGPGYSFADETNASMKYPAGTVAMANAGPDTNGSQFFLVYADTDLPPQYTVFGTMDQAGIDVVGGIAAQGVAAEDQTSPIAEALITSVTLG
;
A
#
# COMPACT_ATOMS: atom_id res chain seq x y z
N MET A 1 -47.30 -24.76 -33.92
CA MET A 1 -47.03 -23.42 -33.35
C MET A 1 -47.52 -23.43 -31.91
N ALA A 2 -46.78 -22.76 -31.03
CA ALA A 2 -46.88 -22.67 -29.56
C ALA A 2 -46.09 -23.74 -28.76
N ALA A 3 -44.80 -23.42 -28.57
CA ALA A 3 -44.03 -23.66 -27.35
C ALA A 3 -44.63 -22.82 -26.19
N CYS A 4 -44.40 -23.05 -24.89
CA CYS A 4 -43.10 -23.14 -24.20
C CYS A 4 -43.21 -23.92 -22.86
N GLY A 5 -42.23 -24.79 -22.58
CA GLY A 5 -41.66 -25.02 -21.24
C GLY A 5 -40.64 -23.91 -20.93
N ASP A 6 -39.94 -23.83 -19.82
CA ASP A 6 -39.78 -24.63 -18.61
C ASP A 6 -39.32 -23.66 -17.51
N ALA A 7 -39.50 -24.05 -16.25
CA ALA A 7 -38.93 -23.38 -15.09
C ALA A 7 -37.41 -23.59 -15.01
N ASN A 8 -36.66 -22.56 -14.61
CA ASN A 8 -35.32 -22.69 -14.04
C ASN A 8 -35.05 -21.44 -13.17
N ASP A 9 -35.35 -21.51 -11.88
CA ASP A 9 -34.37 -21.70 -10.79
C ASP A 9 -33.16 -20.77 -10.90
N SER A 10 -33.21 -19.66 -10.16
CA SER A 10 -32.11 -18.72 -10.01
C SER A 10 -31.42 -19.00 -8.67
N GLY A 11 -30.25 -19.64 -8.75
CA GLY A 11 -29.36 -19.82 -7.59
C GLY A 11 -28.84 -18.49 -7.04
N PRO A 12 -28.27 -18.49 -5.83
CA PRO A 12 -27.75 -17.28 -5.20
C PRO A 12 -26.52 -16.79 -5.97
N GLY A 13 -26.52 -15.51 -6.31
CA GLY A 13 -25.45 -14.87 -7.06
C GLY A 13 -24.11 -14.97 -6.32
N ASP A 14 -23.12 -15.53 -7.00
CA ASP A 14 -21.72 -15.23 -6.78
C ASP A 14 -21.55 -13.70 -6.76
N ASP A 15 -20.92 -13.18 -5.71
CA ASP A 15 -20.56 -11.76 -5.60
C ASP A 15 -19.69 -11.37 -6.80
N ALA A 16 -20.33 -10.84 -7.84
CA ALA A 16 -19.65 -10.44 -9.06
C ALA A 16 -18.68 -9.32 -8.74
N VAL A 17 -17.38 -9.65 -8.79
CA VAL A 17 -16.28 -8.69 -8.87
C VAL A 17 -16.63 -7.70 -9.99
N GLN A 18 -16.97 -6.47 -9.63
CA GLN A 18 -17.19 -5.44 -10.65
C GLN A 18 -15.81 -5.02 -11.12
N ALA A 19 -15.44 -5.41 -12.34
CA ALA A 19 -14.27 -4.91 -13.01
C ALA A 19 -14.36 -3.38 -13.08
N ILE A 20 -13.46 -2.70 -12.35
CA ILE A 20 -13.32 -1.24 -12.45
C ILE A 20 -12.14 -0.87 -13.33
N SER A 21 -12.11 0.39 -13.75
CA SER A 21 -10.96 0.97 -14.45
C SER A 21 -10.19 1.91 -13.54
N CYS A 22 -8.87 1.87 -13.65
CA CYS A 22 -7.94 2.75 -12.93
C CYS A 22 -7.04 3.48 -13.92
N GLU A 23 -6.52 4.64 -13.52
CA GLU A 23 -5.61 5.44 -14.33
C GLU A 23 -4.26 5.61 -13.63
N TYR A 24 -3.18 5.39 -14.38
CA TYR A 24 -1.79 5.51 -13.92
C TYR A 24 -0.98 6.35 -14.91
N PRO A 25 -1.30 7.65 -15.06
CA PRO A 25 -0.57 8.54 -15.97
C PRO A 25 0.93 8.54 -15.67
N ALA A 26 1.74 8.59 -16.72
CA ALA A 26 3.19 8.64 -16.60
C ALA A 26 3.63 9.91 -15.84
N ASP A 27 4.56 9.73 -14.91
CA ASP A 27 5.08 10.78 -14.04
C ASP A 27 6.56 10.53 -13.75
N GLY A 28 7.41 11.20 -14.54
CA GLY A 28 8.86 11.06 -14.45
C GLY A 28 9.38 9.70 -14.90
N ASN A 29 10.58 9.35 -14.42
CA ASN A 29 11.21 8.06 -14.69
C ASN A 29 11.12 7.17 -13.45
N PRO A 30 10.94 5.85 -13.61
CA PRO A 30 10.87 4.96 -12.48
C PRO A 30 12.24 4.84 -11.78
N ALA A 31 12.24 4.86 -10.45
CA ALA A 31 13.45 4.68 -9.63
C ALA A 31 14.08 3.29 -9.77
N LYS A 32 13.27 2.28 -10.11
CA LYS A 32 13.65 0.91 -10.44
C LYS A 32 12.80 0.46 -11.62
N ALA A 33 13.37 -0.28 -12.58
CA ALA A 33 12.65 -0.68 -13.78
C ALA A 33 11.36 -1.46 -13.42
N VAL A 34 10.23 -1.02 -13.98
CA VAL A 34 8.89 -1.56 -13.72
C VAL A 34 7.94 -1.14 -14.82
N ASP A 35 6.92 -1.96 -15.07
CA ASP A 35 5.82 -1.63 -15.96
C ASP A 35 4.62 -1.11 -15.15
N PRO A 36 3.85 -0.14 -15.68
CA PRO A 36 2.63 0.32 -15.02
C PRO A 36 1.61 -0.82 -14.91
N PRO A 37 0.77 -0.83 -13.85
CA PRO A 37 -0.25 -1.85 -13.66
C PRO A 37 -1.34 -1.82 -14.75
N SER A 38 -2.12 -2.91 -14.83
CA SER A 38 -3.30 -2.96 -15.69
C SER A 38 -4.30 -1.87 -15.30
N THR A 39 -4.86 -1.19 -16.30
CA THR A 39 -5.88 -0.14 -16.13
C THR A 39 -7.31 -0.67 -16.24
N THR A 40 -7.49 -1.90 -16.72
CA THR A 40 -8.80 -2.54 -16.90
C THR A 40 -8.89 -3.82 -16.07
N ASP A 41 -10.13 -4.24 -15.79
CA ASP A 41 -10.44 -5.45 -15.03
C ASP A 41 -9.81 -5.47 -13.63
N VAL A 42 -9.69 -4.28 -13.01
CA VAL A 42 -9.15 -4.14 -11.67
C VAL A 42 -10.14 -4.70 -10.66
N LYS A 43 -9.64 -5.56 -9.77
CA LYS A 43 -10.44 -6.21 -8.72
C LYS A 43 -10.79 -5.20 -7.63
N ASN A 44 -12.07 -5.06 -7.35
CA ASN A 44 -12.59 -4.23 -6.27
C ASN A 44 -13.23 -5.02 -5.11
N ALA A 45 -12.99 -6.33 -5.07
CA ALA A 45 -13.54 -7.22 -4.06
C ALA A 45 -12.65 -8.45 -3.87
N GLY A 46 -12.98 -9.24 -2.86
CA GLY A 46 -12.27 -10.47 -2.50
C GLY A 46 -11.09 -10.22 -1.55
N ALA A 47 -10.72 -11.28 -0.83
CA ALA A 47 -9.59 -11.23 0.09
C ALA A 47 -8.29 -10.95 -0.69
N ALA A 48 -7.45 -10.10 -0.09
CA ALA A 48 -6.14 -9.74 -0.60
C ALA A 48 -5.23 -9.51 0.61
N SER A 49 -4.04 -10.08 0.57
CA SER A 49 -3.04 -9.90 1.60
C SER A 49 -1.65 -9.84 0.99
N ALA A 50 -0.73 -9.21 1.69
CA ALA A 50 0.68 -9.21 1.36
C ALA A 50 1.52 -9.36 2.63
N THR A 51 2.70 -9.95 2.48
CA THR A 51 3.71 -10.00 3.53
C THR A 51 4.92 -9.18 3.06
N ILE A 52 5.27 -8.15 3.83
CA ILE A 52 6.51 -7.40 3.64
C ILE A 52 7.59 -8.07 4.49
N HIS A 53 8.61 -8.60 3.85
CA HIS A 53 9.74 -9.25 4.53
C HIS A 53 10.81 -8.22 4.84
N LEU A 54 10.82 -7.67 6.06
CA LEU A 54 11.90 -6.80 6.52
C LEU A 54 13.04 -7.62 7.14
N THR A 55 14.25 -7.07 7.13
CA THR A 55 15.38 -7.62 7.91
C THR A 55 15.07 -7.70 9.43
N ALA A 56 14.18 -6.86 9.92
CA ALA A 56 13.73 -6.84 11.32
C ALA A 56 12.60 -7.83 11.63
N GLY A 57 11.92 -8.38 10.63
CA GLY A 57 10.77 -9.27 10.80
C GLY A 57 9.72 -9.12 9.68
N ASP A 58 8.78 -10.05 9.65
CA ASP A 58 7.69 -10.03 8.67
C ASP A 58 6.55 -9.12 9.13
N ILE A 59 5.92 -8.44 8.18
CA ILE A 59 4.72 -7.62 8.38
C ILE A 59 3.63 -8.17 7.47
N GLU A 60 2.60 -8.78 8.06
CA GLU A 60 1.41 -9.20 7.32
C GLU A 60 0.43 -8.05 7.19
N ILE A 61 -0.09 -7.85 5.97
CA ILE A 61 -1.00 -6.76 5.62
C ILE A 61 -2.26 -7.37 5.00
N ALA A 62 -3.43 -7.05 5.56
CA ALA A 62 -4.71 -7.23 4.90
C ALA A 62 -4.99 -6.01 4.00
N LEU A 63 -5.16 -6.23 2.69
CA LEU A 63 -5.34 -5.19 1.68
C LEU A 63 -6.83 -4.92 1.42
N ASP A 64 -7.21 -3.65 1.26
CA ASP A 64 -8.60 -3.24 1.08
C ASP A 64 -8.92 -2.88 -0.38
N ARG A 65 -9.18 -3.92 -1.18
CA ARG A 65 -9.66 -3.76 -2.57
C ARG A 65 -11.04 -3.11 -2.66
N ALA A 66 -11.85 -3.19 -1.61
CA ALA A 66 -13.23 -2.71 -1.66
C ALA A 66 -13.30 -1.19 -1.62
N THR A 67 -12.42 -0.56 -0.84
CA THR A 67 -12.39 0.91 -0.70
C THR A 67 -11.27 1.55 -1.50
N THR A 68 -10.16 0.85 -1.76
CA THR A 68 -8.97 1.38 -2.46
C THR A 68 -8.46 0.46 -3.58
N PRO A 69 -9.32 0.07 -4.53
CA PRO A 69 -8.98 -0.88 -5.58
C PRO A 69 -7.80 -0.44 -6.46
N CYS A 70 -7.69 0.85 -6.81
CA CYS A 70 -6.60 1.31 -7.68
C CYS A 70 -5.26 1.34 -6.96
N THR A 71 -5.26 1.69 -5.67
CA THR A 71 -4.08 1.62 -4.80
C THR A 71 -3.61 0.19 -4.63
N VAL A 72 -4.51 -0.73 -4.27
CA VAL A 72 -4.16 -2.14 -4.07
C VAL A 72 -3.64 -2.75 -5.37
N ASN A 73 -4.26 -2.46 -6.51
CA ASN A 73 -3.79 -2.93 -7.82
C ASN A 73 -2.38 -2.42 -8.17
N SER A 74 -2.08 -1.16 -7.88
CA SER A 74 -0.73 -0.61 -8.04
C SER A 74 0.27 -1.33 -7.14
N PHE A 75 -0.03 -1.45 -5.84
CA PHE A 75 0.84 -2.12 -4.87
C PHE A 75 1.11 -3.58 -5.24
N GLU A 76 0.07 -4.35 -5.59
CA GLU A 76 0.19 -5.76 -6.01
C GLU A 76 1.04 -5.91 -7.28
N SER A 77 0.84 -5.06 -8.28
CA SER A 77 1.65 -5.08 -9.50
C SER A 77 3.12 -4.78 -9.22
N LEU A 78 3.40 -3.77 -8.39
CA LEU A 78 4.77 -3.42 -8.00
C LEU A 78 5.42 -4.57 -7.21
N ALA A 79 4.70 -5.19 -6.28
CA ALA A 79 5.19 -6.33 -5.51
C ALA A 79 5.48 -7.54 -6.42
N GLN A 80 4.59 -7.88 -7.36
CA GLN A 80 4.80 -9.00 -8.31
C GLN A 80 6.04 -8.82 -9.19
N GLN A 81 6.38 -7.57 -9.49
CA GLN A 81 7.55 -7.22 -10.28
C GLN A 81 8.83 -7.10 -9.44
N GLY A 82 8.76 -7.37 -8.13
CA GLY A 82 9.89 -7.22 -7.21
C GLY A 82 10.34 -5.78 -7.03
N TYR A 83 9.46 -4.80 -7.26
CA TYR A 83 9.80 -3.38 -7.20
C TYR A 83 10.32 -2.97 -5.81
N PHE A 84 9.74 -3.55 -4.76
CA PHE A 84 10.11 -3.28 -3.36
C PHE A 84 11.30 -4.08 -2.86
N ASP A 85 11.80 -5.04 -3.65
CA ASP A 85 12.92 -5.91 -3.25
C ASP A 85 14.21 -5.10 -3.11
N ASP A 86 14.94 -5.38 -2.04
CA ASP A 86 16.19 -4.72 -1.62
C ASP A 86 16.05 -3.20 -1.49
N THR A 87 14.90 -2.72 -0.96
CA THR A 87 14.64 -1.29 -0.77
C THR A 87 14.57 -0.92 0.72
N ALA A 88 15.12 0.23 1.08
CA ALA A 88 15.10 0.70 2.46
C ALA A 88 13.83 1.49 2.78
N CYS A 89 13.31 1.32 3.99
CA CYS A 89 12.42 2.28 4.61
C CYS A 89 13.25 3.51 5.02
N HIS A 90 13.17 4.56 4.20
CA HIS A 90 14.09 5.69 4.26
C HIS A 90 13.72 6.73 5.32
N ARG A 91 12.52 6.64 5.90
CA ARG A 91 12.04 7.65 6.84
C ARG A 91 11.22 7.04 7.97
N LEU A 92 11.63 7.30 9.20
CA LEU A 92 10.94 7.06 10.45
C LEU A 92 10.59 8.40 11.09
N VAL A 93 9.39 8.49 11.64
CA VAL A 93 8.96 9.63 12.46
C VAL A 93 8.56 9.10 13.82
N ASP A 94 9.37 9.41 14.83
CA ASP A 94 9.21 8.88 16.18
C ASP A 94 8.42 9.76 17.14
N GLN A 95 7.90 10.88 16.64
CA GLN A 95 7.13 11.85 17.42
C GLN A 95 5.94 12.40 16.61
N GLY A 96 4.80 12.53 17.27
CA GLY A 96 3.61 13.17 16.71
C GLY A 96 2.82 12.28 15.76
N ILE A 97 3.44 11.81 14.67
CA ILE A 97 2.73 11.02 13.64
C ILE A 97 3.08 9.53 13.56
N PHE A 98 4.16 9.07 14.21
CA PHE A 98 4.47 7.66 14.44
C PHE A 98 4.39 6.74 13.21
N VAL A 99 5.16 7.09 12.17
CA VAL A 99 5.16 6.37 10.89
C VAL A 99 6.55 5.86 10.49
N LEU A 100 6.59 4.69 9.85
CA LEU A 100 7.73 4.21 9.07
C LEU A 100 7.37 4.22 7.59
N GLN A 101 8.06 5.01 6.79
CA GLN A 101 7.82 5.23 5.38
C GLN A 101 8.84 4.45 4.52
N CYS A 102 8.30 3.74 3.53
CA CYS A 102 9.02 2.82 2.63
C CYS A 102 8.54 2.99 1.18
N GLY A 103 9.01 2.13 0.28
CA GLY A 103 8.49 2.07 -1.10
C GLY A 103 9.16 3.01 -2.09
N ASP A 104 10.32 3.60 -1.75
CA ASP A 104 11.18 4.31 -2.68
C ASP A 104 12.47 3.51 -2.92
N PRO A 105 12.64 2.86 -4.08
CA PRO A 105 13.87 2.13 -4.40
C PRO A 105 15.14 2.97 -4.46
N SER A 106 15.02 4.29 -4.65
CA SER A 106 16.17 5.19 -4.59
C SER A 106 16.61 5.50 -3.15
N GLY A 107 15.72 5.30 -2.17
CA GLY A 107 15.93 5.66 -0.76
C GLY A 107 16.00 7.17 -0.49
N THR A 108 15.67 8.02 -1.46
CA THR A 108 15.81 9.48 -1.34
C THR A 108 14.56 10.18 -0.80
N GLY A 109 13.42 9.49 -0.82
CA GLY A 109 12.09 10.05 -0.59
C GLY A 109 11.51 10.77 -1.81
N MET A 110 12.25 10.88 -2.91
CA MET A 110 11.83 11.55 -4.15
C MET A 110 11.57 10.57 -5.30
N GLY A 111 11.86 9.28 -5.13
CA GLY A 111 11.63 8.28 -6.15
C GLY A 111 10.19 7.77 -6.21
N GLY A 112 9.87 7.13 -7.32
CA GLY A 112 8.55 6.55 -7.60
C GLY A 112 8.57 5.60 -8.79
N PRO A 113 7.41 5.04 -9.17
CA PRO A 113 7.32 3.97 -10.16
C PRO A 113 7.22 4.48 -11.61
N GLY A 114 7.46 5.78 -11.84
CA GLY A 114 7.34 6.39 -13.16
C GLY A 114 5.90 6.72 -13.57
N TYR A 115 4.95 6.62 -12.64
CA TYR A 115 3.56 7.02 -12.78
C TYR A 115 3.04 7.56 -11.44
N SER A 116 1.95 8.32 -11.52
CA SER A 116 1.15 8.71 -10.36
C SER A 116 -0.32 8.35 -10.56
N PHE A 117 -1.11 8.35 -9.48
CA PHE A 117 -2.55 8.09 -9.53
C PHE A 117 -3.32 8.79 -8.42
N ALA A 118 -4.63 8.85 -8.62
CA ALA A 118 -5.58 9.58 -7.78
C ALA A 118 -5.65 9.05 -6.34
N ASP A 119 -6.04 9.93 -5.41
CA ASP A 119 -6.35 9.54 -4.03
C ASP A 119 -7.68 8.78 -3.95
N GLU A 120 -7.73 7.72 -3.13
CA GLU A 120 -8.97 6.99 -2.80
C GLU A 120 -9.35 7.27 -1.34
N THR A 121 -9.45 8.56 -0.99
CA THR A 121 -9.65 9.03 0.39
C THR A 121 -11.09 9.44 0.70
N ASN A 122 -11.41 9.54 1.99
CA ASN A 122 -12.65 10.19 2.45
C ASN A 122 -12.40 11.08 3.67
N ALA A 123 -13.26 12.09 3.88
CA ALA A 123 -13.07 13.11 4.91
C ALA A 123 -13.10 12.60 6.37
N SER A 124 -13.50 11.35 6.59
CA SER A 124 -13.56 10.72 7.92
C SER A 124 -12.41 9.74 8.17
N MET A 125 -11.45 9.63 7.23
CA MET A 125 -10.31 8.72 7.39
C MET A 125 -9.49 9.04 8.64
N LYS A 126 -9.04 7.97 9.29
CA LYS A 126 -8.21 7.97 10.49
C LYS A 126 -7.09 6.96 10.29
N TYR A 127 -6.05 7.11 11.11
CA TYR A 127 -4.83 6.34 11.00
C TYR A 127 -4.44 5.80 12.39
N PRO A 128 -5.22 4.87 12.97
CA PRO A 128 -4.80 4.19 14.19
C PRO A 128 -3.53 3.35 13.94
N ALA A 129 -2.90 2.89 15.01
CA ALA A 129 -1.84 1.89 14.93
C ALA A 129 -2.28 0.69 14.07
N GLY A 130 -1.39 0.23 13.18
CA GLY A 130 -1.67 -0.81 12.20
C GLY A 130 -2.07 -0.30 10.83
N THR A 131 -2.34 0.99 10.65
CA THR A 131 -2.75 1.52 9.34
C THR A 131 -1.60 1.45 8.32
N VAL A 132 -1.91 1.03 7.09
CA VAL A 132 -1.02 1.13 5.92
C VAL A 132 -1.63 2.11 4.92
N ALA A 133 -0.89 3.15 4.59
CA ALA A 133 -1.39 4.21 3.71
C ALA A 133 -0.34 4.72 2.74
N MET A 134 -0.79 5.28 1.61
CA MET A 134 0.10 5.85 0.60
C MET A 134 0.73 7.15 1.08
N ALA A 135 2.03 7.30 0.84
CA ALA A 135 2.67 8.61 0.89
C ALA A 135 2.45 9.33 -0.45
N ASN A 136 2.26 10.65 -0.41
CA ASN A 136 2.06 11.47 -1.59
C ASN A 136 2.77 12.84 -1.44
N ALA A 137 2.92 13.56 -2.55
CA ALA A 137 3.49 14.91 -2.61
C ALA A 137 2.41 16.00 -2.75
N GLY A 138 1.18 15.68 -2.36
CA GLY A 138 -0.03 16.47 -2.60
C GLY A 138 -1.17 15.62 -3.17
N PRO A 139 -2.36 16.21 -3.36
CA PRO A 139 -3.52 15.49 -3.88
C PRO A 139 -3.23 14.79 -5.21
N ASP A 140 -3.70 13.55 -5.34
CA ASP A 140 -3.63 12.74 -6.58
C ASP A 140 -2.20 12.48 -7.08
N THR A 141 -1.24 12.34 -6.16
CA THR A 141 0.17 12.06 -6.48
C THR A 141 0.67 10.76 -5.86
N ASN A 142 -0.22 9.78 -5.66
CA ASN A 142 0.19 8.47 -5.16
C ASN A 142 1.12 7.80 -6.19
N GLY A 143 2.24 7.27 -5.71
CA GLY A 143 3.20 6.54 -6.51
C GLY A 143 3.43 5.15 -5.93
N SER A 144 4.64 4.88 -5.45
CA SER A 144 5.01 3.60 -4.83
C SER A 144 5.27 3.70 -3.33
N GLN A 145 5.44 4.92 -2.82
CA GLN A 145 5.78 5.12 -1.42
C GLN A 145 4.56 4.94 -0.53
N PHE A 146 4.73 4.24 0.58
CA PHE A 146 3.70 4.00 1.59
C PHE A 146 4.30 4.17 2.97
N PHE A 147 3.45 4.31 3.98
CA PHE A 147 3.86 4.35 5.37
C PHE A 147 3.04 3.40 6.24
N LEU A 148 3.72 2.91 7.27
CA LEU A 148 3.26 1.98 8.27
C LEU A 148 3.09 2.74 9.59
N VAL A 149 1.86 2.83 10.08
CA VAL A 149 1.54 3.53 11.33
C VAL A 149 1.71 2.57 12.50
N TYR A 150 2.63 2.84 13.41
CA TYR A 150 2.94 1.94 14.53
C TYR A 150 2.43 2.45 15.88
N ALA A 151 1.93 3.68 15.95
CA ALA A 151 1.16 4.20 17.08
C ALA A 151 0.09 5.18 16.58
N ASP A 152 -0.97 5.38 17.36
CA ASP A 152 -2.08 6.26 16.98
C ASP A 152 -1.61 7.67 16.62
N THR A 153 -2.13 8.19 15.51
CA THR A 153 -1.75 9.50 14.98
C THR A 153 -2.96 10.32 14.54
N ASP A 154 -2.81 11.65 14.66
CA ASP A 154 -3.79 12.66 14.25
C ASP A 154 -3.51 13.21 12.84
N LEU A 155 -2.96 12.40 11.95
CA LEU A 155 -2.76 12.77 10.54
C LEU A 155 -4.10 13.23 9.91
N PRO A 156 -4.07 14.28 9.06
CA PRO A 156 -5.26 14.70 8.33
C PRO A 156 -5.68 13.63 7.30
N PRO A 157 -6.97 13.52 6.94
CA PRO A 157 -7.50 12.52 6.02
C PRO A 157 -7.13 12.80 4.55
N GLN A 158 -5.83 12.82 4.25
CA GLN A 158 -5.24 13.18 2.95
C GLN A 158 -4.44 12.03 2.32
N TYR A 159 -4.34 10.88 2.98
CA TYR A 159 -3.53 9.75 2.55
C TYR A 159 -4.42 8.52 2.37
N THR A 160 -4.31 7.87 1.22
CA THR A 160 -5.11 6.71 0.88
C THR A 160 -4.75 5.52 1.77
N VAL A 161 -5.67 5.12 2.65
CA VAL A 161 -5.52 3.92 3.50
C VAL A 161 -5.90 2.70 2.67
N PHE A 162 -4.93 1.82 2.40
CA PHE A 162 -5.15 0.66 1.52
C PHE A 162 -4.93 -0.69 2.18
N GLY A 163 -4.59 -0.71 3.47
CA GLY A 163 -4.47 -1.94 4.22
C GLY A 163 -4.27 -1.74 5.70
N THR A 164 -4.19 -2.86 6.41
CA THR A 164 -3.95 -2.92 7.84
C THR A 164 -2.94 -4.01 8.18
N MET A 165 -1.97 -3.68 9.03
CA MET A 165 -1.02 -4.62 9.60
C MET A 165 -1.67 -5.39 10.76
N ASP A 166 -1.20 -6.61 10.98
CA ASP A 166 -1.48 -7.35 12.20
C ASP A 166 -0.66 -6.82 13.40
N GLN A 167 -0.94 -7.35 14.60
CA GLN A 167 -0.23 -6.93 15.81
C GLN A 167 1.27 -7.24 15.76
N ALA A 168 1.67 -8.37 15.16
CA ALA A 168 3.08 -8.71 15.03
C ALA A 168 3.82 -7.70 14.14
N GLY A 169 3.20 -7.26 13.04
CA GLY A 169 3.73 -6.21 12.19
C GLY A 169 3.87 -4.86 12.91
N ILE A 170 2.88 -4.48 13.73
CA ILE A 170 2.97 -3.27 14.57
C ILE A 170 4.16 -3.36 15.52
N ASP A 171 4.37 -4.52 16.16
CA ASP A 171 5.47 -4.73 17.11
C ASP A 171 6.85 -4.69 16.41
N VAL A 172 6.95 -5.21 15.18
CA VAL A 172 8.18 -5.12 14.35
C VAL A 172 8.52 -3.66 14.07
N VAL A 173 7.55 -2.86 13.58
CA VAL A 173 7.78 -1.44 13.29
C VAL A 173 8.07 -0.65 14.58
N GLY A 174 7.38 -0.97 15.68
CA GLY A 174 7.65 -0.39 16.99
C GLY A 174 9.07 -0.70 17.50
N GLY A 175 9.59 -1.89 17.23
CA GLY A 175 10.96 -2.29 17.56
C GLY A 175 12.02 -1.55 16.74
N ILE A 176 11.76 -1.25 15.47
CA ILE A 176 12.57 -0.35 14.65
C ILE A 176 12.53 1.06 15.27
N ALA A 177 11.34 1.57 15.55
CA ALA A 177 11.14 2.92 16.07
C ALA A 177 11.80 3.16 17.44
N ALA A 178 11.80 2.15 18.32
CA ALA A 178 12.41 2.23 19.64
C ALA A 178 13.93 2.45 19.61
N GLN A 179 14.60 2.16 18.49
CA GLN A 179 16.02 2.45 18.31
C GLN A 179 16.28 3.92 17.93
N GLY A 180 15.24 4.65 17.52
CA GLY A 180 15.29 6.07 17.20
C GLY A 180 15.74 6.37 15.78
N VAL A 181 15.90 7.67 15.52
CA VAL A 181 16.32 8.24 14.23
C VAL A 181 17.78 8.70 14.25
N ALA A 182 18.43 8.67 13.09
CA ALA A 182 19.79 9.12 12.88
C ALA A 182 19.92 10.62 13.25
N ALA A 183 21.04 10.99 13.88
CA ALA A 183 21.22 12.36 14.37
C ALA A 183 21.43 13.37 13.24
N GLU A 184 21.87 12.89 12.07
CA GLU A 184 22.23 13.68 10.91
C GLU A 184 21.01 14.35 10.26
N ASP A 185 19.92 13.61 10.08
CA ASP A 185 18.71 14.07 9.41
C ASP A 185 17.45 14.04 10.30
N GLN A 186 17.52 13.39 11.47
CA GLN A 186 16.42 13.20 12.42
C GLN A 186 15.20 12.50 11.78
N THR A 187 15.42 11.73 10.71
CA THR A 187 14.35 11.02 10.00
C THR A 187 14.76 9.63 9.55
N SER A 188 16.02 9.33 9.29
CA SER A 188 16.44 7.98 8.90
C SER A 188 16.36 7.04 10.11
N PRO A 189 15.80 5.83 9.99
CA PRO A 189 15.84 4.85 11.09
C PRO A 189 17.28 4.47 11.46
N ILE A 190 17.61 4.39 12.75
CA ILE A 190 18.90 3.83 13.21
C ILE A 190 18.95 2.32 12.96
N ALA A 191 17.84 1.64 13.25
CA ALA A 191 17.70 0.22 12.97
C ALA A 191 17.68 -0.01 11.45
N GLU A 192 18.30 -1.10 10.99
CA GLU A 192 18.15 -1.50 9.60
C GLU A 192 16.69 -1.88 9.32
N ALA A 193 16.06 -1.15 8.40
CA ALA A 193 14.69 -1.36 7.96
C ALA A 193 14.69 -1.59 6.44
N LEU A 194 15.23 -2.74 6.02
CA LEU A 194 15.36 -3.12 4.61
C LEU A 194 14.25 -4.12 4.25
N ILE A 195 13.47 -3.81 3.22
CA ILE A 195 12.55 -4.74 2.57
C ILE A 195 13.39 -5.67 1.69
N THR A 196 13.43 -6.94 2.06
CA THR A 196 14.09 -7.98 1.26
C THR A 196 13.22 -8.41 0.09
N SER A 197 11.90 -8.56 0.32
CA SER A 197 10.91 -8.86 -0.70
C SER A 197 9.49 -8.60 -0.20
N VAL A 198 8.51 -8.61 -1.12
CA VAL A 198 7.08 -8.58 -0.79
C VAL A 198 6.39 -9.77 -1.45
N THR A 199 5.71 -10.59 -0.65
CA THR A 199 4.96 -11.76 -1.13
C THR A 199 3.46 -11.46 -1.11
N LEU A 200 2.74 -11.78 -2.18
CA LEU A 200 1.27 -11.70 -2.20
C LEU A 200 0.64 -13.03 -1.76
N GLY A 201 -0.46 -12.95 -0.99
CA GLY A 201 -1.22 -14.10 -0.49
C GLY A 201 -2.39 -14.53 -1.36
#